data_AF-A0A4U6ASB3-F1
#
_entry.id   AF-A0A4U6ASB3-F1
#
_cell.length_a   1.000
_cell.length_b   1.000
_cell.length_c   1.000
_cell.angle_alpha   90.00
_cell.angle_beta   90.00
_cell.angle_gamma   90.00
#
_symmetry.space_group_name_H-M   'P 1'
#
loop_
_entity.id
_entity.type
_entity.pdbx_description
1 polymer ?
#
loop_
_entity_poly.entity_id
_entity_poly.type
_entity_poly.pdbx_seq_one_letter_code
_entity_poly.pdbx_strand_id
1 'polypeptide(L)'
;MTNSKHPILVFGATGKQGGSVAKALLKAGWPVRALVLDSTKAESLQLRNAGVELVQGSFEETNVIRTAMKDAYGVFSVLPANLAAEDEVRHGISIADIAAETGINHFVYSSGASVGNELTGVPRFDAKPHIEAHIRQLDMTTTIIRPMIFMEMLVRPGFGLDEGRLVSLIRPDHSIQLTAVEDIGRFVAAVFADKSRFGGATLKIASDRLTGGELEVAFSEAAGRSITYERFPDDVLAANADLAHMAKSLVDGPLAELVDLKVMREINPDLLPFRSWLAGNGRKLLDAALQPSA
;
A
#
# COMPACT_ATOMS: atom_id res chain seq x y z
N MET A 1 -1.11 4.92 -25.79
CA MET A 1 -1.14 3.46 -25.50
C MET A 1 0.24 2.90 -25.80
N THR A 2 1.14 2.84 -24.82
CA THR A 2 2.41 2.15 -24.97
C THR A 2 2.13 0.66 -24.90
N ASN A 3 1.96 0.04 -26.07
CA ASN A 3 1.85 -1.40 -26.22
C ASN A 3 3.24 -2.04 -25.99
N SER A 4 3.73 -1.94 -24.76
CA SER A 4 4.97 -2.59 -24.34
C SER A 4 4.74 -4.09 -24.40
N LYS A 5 5.46 -4.78 -25.30
CA LYS A 5 5.52 -6.25 -25.28
C LYS A 5 6.22 -6.78 -24.02
N HIS A 6 6.90 -5.91 -23.28
CA HIS A 6 7.67 -6.24 -22.08
C HIS A 6 6.79 -6.14 -20.82
N PRO A 7 6.81 -7.17 -19.95
CA PRO A 7 5.96 -7.19 -18.77
C PRO A 7 6.41 -6.20 -17.69
N ILE A 8 5.49 -5.87 -16.79
CA ILE A 8 5.81 -5.34 -15.46
C ILE A 8 5.94 -6.52 -14.50
N LEU A 9 7.08 -6.65 -13.83
CA LEU A 9 7.27 -7.63 -12.76
C LEU A 9 6.69 -7.08 -11.45
N VAL A 10 5.77 -7.80 -10.84
CA VAL A 10 5.07 -7.43 -9.61
C VAL A 10 5.50 -8.36 -8.48
N PHE A 11 6.14 -7.79 -7.46
CA PHE A 11 6.37 -8.47 -6.18
C PHE A 11 5.13 -8.37 -5.30
N GLY A 12 4.89 -9.40 -4.48
CA GLY A 12 3.72 -9.41 -3.58
C GLY A 12 2.38 -9.46 -4.30
N ALA A 13 2.33 -10.01 -5.51
CA ALA A 13 1.13 -10.06 -6.36
C ALA A 13 -0.04 -10.86 -5.75
N THR A 14 0.25 -11.79 -4.84
CA THR A 14 -0.77 -12.54 -4.09
C THR A 14 -1.26 -11.80 -2.84
N GLY A 15 -0.64 -10.67 -2.50
CA GLY A 15 -1.03 -9.81 -1.39
C GLY A 15 -1.97 -8.67 -1.82
N LYS A 16 -2.37 -7.84 -0.85
CA LYS A 16 -3.31 -6.73 -1.05
C LYS A 16 -2.83 -5.73 -2.12
N GLN A 17 -1.65 -5.14 -1.91
CA GLN A 17 -1.12 -4.10 -2.80
C GLN A 17 -0.72 -4.67 -4.16
N GLY A 18 0.13 -5.70 -4.19
CA GLY A 18 0.60 -6.28 -5.44
C GLY A 18 -0.53 -6.88 -6.28
N GLY A 19 -1.54 -7.50 -5.67
CA GLY A 19 -2.70 -8.02 -6.40
C GLY A 19 -3.55 -6.90 -7.03
N SER A 20 -3.74 -5.80 -6.31
CA SER A 20 -4.38 -4.59 -6.84
C SER A 20 -3.60 -4.01 -8.02
N VAL A 21 -2.28 -3.91 -7.89
CA VAL A 21 -1.37 -3.45 -8.95
C VAL A 21 -1.42 -4.37 -10.17
N ALA A 22 -1.30 -5.68 -10.00
CA ALA A 22 -1.38 -6.64 -11.10
C ALA A 22 -2.71 -6.51 -11.86
N LYS A 23 -3.83 -6.40 -11.14
CA LYS A 23 -5.16 -6.21 -11.74
C LYS A 23 -5.26 -4.89 -12.52
N ALA A 24 -4.76 -3.79 -11.95
CA ALA A 24 -4.81 -2.48 -12.59
C ALA A 24 -3.92 -2.42 -13.84
N LEU A 25 -2.74 -3.03 -13.80
CA LEU A 25 -1.82 -3.13 -14.93
C LEU A 25 -2.42 -3.95 -16.08
N LEU A 26 -3.02 -5.11 -15.79
CA LEU A 26 -3.74 -5.90 -16.79
C LEU A 26 -4.89 -5.10 -17.42
N LYS A 27 -5.69 -4.39 -16.62
CA LYS A 27 -6.77 -3.52 -17.12
C LYS A 27 -6.24 -2.40 -18.01
N ALA A 28 -5.05 -1.88 -17.72
CA ALA A 28 -4.36 -0.86 -18.52
C ALA A 28 -3.64 -1.44 -19.76
N GLY A 29 -3.69 -2.76 -19.98
CA GLY A 29 -3.12 -3.42 -21.15
C GLY A 29 -1.62 -3.77 -21.03
N TRP A 30 -1.03 -3.69 -19.84
CA TRP A 30 0.34 -4.15 -19.62
C TRP A 30 0.38 -5.67 -19.47
N PRO A 31 1.33 -6.37 -20.11
CA PRO A 31 1.67 -7.73 -19.71
C PRO A 31 2.19 -7.71 -18.26
N VAL A 32 1.79 -8.69 -17.45
CA VAL A 32 2.18 -8.76 -16.04
C VAL A 32 2.87 -10.07 -15.76
N ARG A 33 4.00 -9.98 -15.07
CA ARG A 33 4.73 -11.10 -14.49
C ARG A 33 4.70 -10.96 -12.97
N ALA A 34 4.55 -12.06 -12.24
CA ALA A 34 4.52 -12.06 -10.79
C ALA A 34 5.52 -13.06 -10.21
N LEU A 35 6.33 -12.61 -9.26
CA LEU A 35 7.10 -13.52 -8.41
C LEU A 35 6.19 -14.03 -7.29
N VAL A 36 6.03 -15.35 -7.19
CA VAL A 36 5.19 -16.00 -6.17
C VAL A 36 5.97 -17.08 -5.44
N LEU A 37 5.74 -17.22 -4.14
CA LEU A 37 6.40 -18.27 -3.35
C LEU A 37 5.97 -19.68 -3.78
N ASP A 38 4.69 -19.85 -4.11
CA ASP A 38 4.11 -21.13 -4.47
C ASP A 38 3.11 -20.92 -5.62
N SER A 39 3.42 -21.46 -6.79
CA SER A 39 2.61 -21.29 -7.99
C SER A 39 1.35 -22.17 -8.04
N THR A 40 1.13 -23.01 -7.02
CA THR A 40 0.01 -23.94 -6.92
C THR A 40 -1.10 -23.47 -5.97
N LYS A 41 -0.83 -22.46 -5.13
CA LYS A 41 -1.83 -21.86 -4.23
C LYS A 41 -2.95 -21.15 -4.97
N ALA A 42 -4.11 -21.08 -4.33
CA ALA A 42 -5.33 -20.52 -4.92
C ALA A 42 -5.13 -19.09 -5.46
N GLU A 43 -4.43 -18.22 -4.72
CA GLU A 43 -4.15 -16.84 -5.11
C GLU A 43 -3.24 -16.78 -6.36
N SER A 44 -2.22 -17.64 -6.42
CA SER A 44 -1.34 -17.77 -7.58
C SER A 44 -2.12 -18.27 -8.80
N LEU A 45 -2.97 -19.29 -8.63
CA LEU A 45 -3.82 -19.81 -9.71
C LEU A 45 -4.81 -18.75 -10.23
N GLN A 46 -5.36 -17.92 -9.35
CA GLN A 46 -6.20 -16.78 -9.76
C GLN A 46 -5.43 -15.79 -10.63
N LEU A 47 -4.19 -15.44 -10.27
CA LEU A 47 -3.32 -14.59 -11.09
C LEU A 47 -3.06 -15.22 -12.46
N ARG A 48 -2.70 -16.50 -12.50
CA ARG A 48 -2.47 -17.23 -13.76
C ARG A 48 -3.72 -17.23 -14.65
N ASN A 49 -4.89 -17.50 -14.08
CA ASN A 49 -6.16 -17.49 -14.81
C ASN A 49 -6.54 -16.09 -15.32
N ALA A 50 -6.07 -15.04 -14.66
CA ALA A 50 -6.22 -13.65 -15.11
C ALA A 50 -5.21 -13.25 -16.21
N GLY A 51 -4.30 -14.15 -16.62
CA GLY A 51 -3.30 -13.90 -17.66
C GLY A 51 -1.95 -13.40 -17.14
N VAL A 52 -1.68 -13.51 -15.84
CA VAL A 52 -0.36 -13.17 -15.26
C VAL A 52 0.62 -14.31 -15.48
N GLU A 53 1.82 -13.99 -15.98
CA GLU A 53 2.96 -14.91 -16.02
C GLU A 53 3.48 -15.14 -14.60
N LEU A 54 3.54 -16.40 -14.13
CA LEU A 54 4.06 -16.70 -12.80
C LEU A 54 5.51 -17.17 -12.87
N VAL A 55 6.35 -16.56 -12.04
CA VAL A 55 7.68 -17.07 -11.72
C VAL A 55 7.66 -17.52 -10.26
N GLN A 56 7.96 -18.79 -10.02
CA GLN A 56 8.04 -19.31 -8.66
C GLN A 56 9.43 -19.03 -8.08
N GLY A 57 9.48 -18.41 -6.91
CA GLY A 57 10.73 -18.14 -6.19
C GLY A 57 10.52 -17.32 -4.93
N SER A 58 11.52 -17.32 -4.07
CA SER A 58 11.60 -16.53 -2.84
C SER A 58 12.49 -15.29 -2.98
N PHE A 59 12.50 -14.42 -1.98
CA PHE A 59 13.37 -13.24 -1.96
C PHE A 59 14.85 -13.59 -1.72
N GLU A 60 15.16 -14.82 -1.33
CA GLU A 60 16.53 -15.33 -1.16
C GLU A 60 17.15 -15.78 -2.50
N GLU A 61 16.31 -16.08 -3.49
CA GLU A 61 16.75 -16.65 -4.76
C GLU A 61 17.05 -15.54 -5.78
N THR A 62 18.12 -14.80 -5.54
CA THR A 62 18.54 -13.66 -6.37
C THR A 62 18.70 -13.99 -7.86
N ASN A 63 19.13 -15.21 -8.21
CA ASN A 63 19.19 -15.68 -9.59
C ASN A 63 17.80 -15.85 -10.24
N VAL A 64 16.80 -16.28 -9.47
CA VAL A 64 15.41 -16.37 -9.93
C VAL A 64 14.84 -14.97 -10.11
N ILE A 65 15.12 -14.04 -9.19
CA ILE A 65 14.73 -12.63 -9.31
C ILE A 65 15.33 -12.00 -10.57
N ARG A 66 16.64 -12.20 -10.82
CA ARG A 66 17.33 -11.70 -12.02
C ARG A 66 16.70 -12.25 -13.30
N THR A 67 16.36 -13.55 -13.29
CA THR A 67 15.68 -14.20 -14.42
C THR A 67 14.28 -13.63 -14.62
N ALA A 68 13.54 -13.36 -13.54
CA ALA A 68 12.21 -12.76 -13.58
C ALA A 68 12.22 -11.31 -14.09
N MET A 69 13.31 -10.56 -13.87
CA MET A 69 13.48 -9.19 -14.36
C MET A 69 13.93 -9.13 -15.83
N LYS A 70 14.46 -10.23 -16.38
CA LYS A 70 14.87 -10.28 -17.77
C LYS A 70 13.70 -9.96 -18.71
N ASP A 71 13.95 -9.06 -19.65
CA ASP A 71 13.00 -8.57 -20.64
C ASP A 71 11.76 -7.86 -20.05
N ALA A 72 11.76 -7.53 -18.75
CA ALA A 72 10.72 -6.72 -18.13
C ALA A 72 10.95 -5.22 -18.39
N TYR A 73 9.88 -4.47 -18.61
CA TYR A 73 9.95 -3.02 -18.73
C TYR A 73 10.12 -2.36 -17.37
N GLY A 74 9.34 -2.80 -16.40
CA GLY A 74 9.26 -2.17 -15.08
C GLY A 74 9.12 -3.19 -13.96
N VAL A 75 9.37 -2.73 -12.74
CA VAL A 75 9.20 -3.52 -11.52
C VAL A 75 8.34 -2.76 -10.54
N PHE A 76 7.31 -3.40 -9.98
CA PHE A 76 6.64 -2.94 -8.77
C PHE A 76 7.13 -3.77 -7.58
N SER A 77 7.79 -3.11 -6.63
CA SER A 77 8.34 -3.73 -5.42
C SER A 77 7.53 -3.32 -4.19
N VAL A 78 6.97 -4.32 -3.50
CA VAL A 78 6.35 -4.19 -2.18
C VAL A 78 6.73 -5.39 -1.33
N LEU A 79 7.10 -5.15 -0.08
CA LEU A 79 7.49 -6.21 0.85
C LEU A 79 6.39 -6.52 1.89
N PRO A 80 6.29 -7.78 2.34
CA PRO A 80 5.37 -8.16 3.41
C PRO A 80 5.66 -7.39 4.70
N ALA A 81 4.61 -6.89 5.34
CA ALA A 81 4.73 -6.10 6.57
C ALA A 81 5.10 -6.92 7.82
N ASN A 82 5.14 -8.25 7.72
CA ASN A 82 5.48 -9.18 8.80
C ASN A 82 6.94 -9.65 8.79
N LEU A 83 7.76 -9.13 7.86
CA LEU A 83 9.20 -9.38 7.87
C LEU A 83 9.84 -8.69 9.08
N ALA A 84 10.93 -9.27 9.57
CA ALA A 84 11.83 -8.53 10.46
C ALA A 84 12.40 -7.32 9.70
N ALA A 85 12.64 -6.22 10.42
CA ALA A 85 13.10 -4.97 9.80
C ALA A 85 14.39 -5.16 8.98
N GLU A 86 15.33 -5.98 9.49
CA GLU A 86 16.60 -6.28 8.81
C GLU A 86 16.37 -7.06 7.51
N ASP A 87 15.46 -8.03 7.50
CA ASP A 87 15.09 -8.78 6.30
C ASP A 87 14.36 -7.89 5.30
N GLU A 88 13.49 -6.99 5.76
CA GLU A 88 12.82 -6.03 4.88
C GLU A 88 13.84 -5.14 4.16
N VAL A 89 14.81 -4.58 4.89
CA VAL A 89 15.88 -3.76 4.31
C VAL A 89 16.72 -4.59 3.33
N ARG A 90 17.17 -5.77 3.74
CA ARG A 90 18.02 -6.65 2.94
C ARG A 90 17.34 -7.04 1.62
N HIS A 91 16.09 -7.48 1.67
CA HIS A 91 15.34 -7.85 0.48
C HIS A 91 15.00 -6.65 -0.40
N GLY A 92 14.64 -5.51 0.20
CA GLY A 92 14.28 -4.30 -0.53
C GLY A 92 15.46 -3.75 -1.34
N ILE A 93 16.63 -3.71 -0.71
CA ILE A 93 17.89 -3.33 -1.34
C ILE A 93 18.28 -4.33 -2.44
N SER A 94 18.27 -5.63 -2.14
CA SER A 94 18.65 -6.66 -3.11
C SER A 94 17.77 -6.64 -4.36
N ILE A 95 16.46 -6.46 -4.22
CA ILE A 95 15.54 -6.34 -5.36
C ILE A 95 15.84 -5.08 -6.18
N ALA A 96 16.13 -3.95 -5.52
CA ALA A 96 16.45 -2.70 -6.21
C ALA A 96 17.78 -2.78 -6.97
N ASP A 97 18.82 -3.40 -6.37
CA ASP A 97 20.12 -3.63 -7.01
C ASP A 97 19.97 -4.50 -8.25
N ILE A 98 19.26 -5.63 -8.15
CA ILE A 98 19.05 -6.53 -9.30
C ILE A 98 18.27 -5.80 -10.40
N ALA A 99 17.32 -4.92 -10.06
CA ALA A 99 16.60 -4.13 -11.05
C ALA A 99 17.51 -3.14 -11.79
N ALA A 100 18.43 -2.47 -11.08
CA ALA A 100 19.42 -1.60 -11.70
C ALA A 100 20.39 -2.39 -12.59
N GLU A 101 20.91 -3.53 -12.10
CA GLU A 101 21.83 -4.41 -12.83
C GLU A 101 21.21 -5.03 -14.09
N THR A 102 19.90 -5.27 -14.09
CA THR A 102 19.17 -5.84 -15.23
C THR A 102 18.63 -4.80 -16.21
N GLY A 103 18.86 -3.50 -15.95
CA GLY A 103 18.48 -2.42 -16.86
C GLY A 103 16.97 -2.17 -16.92
N ILE A 104 16.25 -2.36 -15.82
CA ILE A 104 14.82 -2.07 -15.73
C ILE A 104 14.57 -0.58 -16.06
N ASN A 105 13.59 -0.31 -16.91
CA ASN A 105 13.32 1.06 -17.36
C ASN A 105 12.66 1.91 -16.28
N HIS A 106 11.84 1.31 -15.41
CA HIS A 106 11.14 2.04 -14.36
C HIS A 106 10.89 1.16 -13.14
N PHE A 107 11.44 1.54 -11.99
CA PHE A 107 11.25 0.82 -10.72
C PHE A 107 10.31 1.60 -9.80
N VAL A 108 9.18 1.02 -9.46
CA VAL A 108 8.19 1.62 -8.56
C VAL A 108 8.26 0.88 -7.22
N TYR A 109 8.61 1.60 -6.16
CA TYR A 109 8.67 1.07 -4.81
C TYR A 109 7.49 1.55 -3.97
N SER A 110 6.78 0.60 -3.34
CA SER A 110 5.78 0.91 -2.33
C SER A 110 6.41 1.00 -0.95
N SER A 111 6.61 2.24 -0.52
CA SER A 111 6.98 2.60 0.85
C SER A 111 5.72 2.77 1.71
N GLY A 112 5.73 3.72 2.66
CA GLY A 112 4.60 4.10 3.51
C GLY A 112 4.67 5.57 3.92
N ALA A 113 3.51 6.20 4.09
CA ALA A 113 3.43 7.62 4.42
C ALA A 113 3.96 8.00 5.81
N SER A 114 4.22 7.01 6.68
CA SER A 114 4.89 7.22 7.96
C SER A 114 6.37 7.56 7.83
N VAL A 115 6.99 7.38 6.66
CA VAL A 115 8.38 7.78 6.40
C VAL A 115 8.49 9.30 6.47
N GLY A 116 9.24 9.77 7.48
CA GLY A 116 9.60 11.17 7.67
C GLY A 116 10.98 11.52 7.10
N ASN A 117 11.45 12.72 7.43
CA ASN A 117 12.78 13.21 7.01
C ASN A 117 13.92 12.72 7.92
N GLU A 118 13.59 12.19 9.10
CA GLU A 118 14.54 11.72 10.10
C GLU A 118 14.25 10.26 10.45
N LEU A 119 15.31 9.52 10.78
CA LEU A 119 15.19 8.17 11.33
C LEU A 119 14.70 8.23 12.78
N THR A 120 13.85 7.29 13.13
CA THR A 120 13.18 7.23 14.43
C THR A 120 14.03 6.52 15.50
N GLY A 121 15.07 5.79 15.09
CA GLY A 121 15.85 4.89 15.92
C GLY A 121 15.16 3.55 16.19
N VAL A 122 13.96 3.34 15.65
CA VAL A 122 13.18 2.12 15.83
C VAL A 122 13.23 1.31 14.52
N PRO A 123 13.83 0.10 14.51
CA PRO A 123 14.10 -0.63 13.26
C PRO A 123 12.90 -0.80 12.34
N ARG A 124 11.72 -1.15 12.87
CA ARG A 124 10.50 -1.38 12.06
C ARG A 124 9.98 -0.11 11.36
N PHE A 125 10.26 1.08 11.90
CA PHE A 125 9.89 2.34 11.28
C PHE A 125 10.95 2.83 10.31
N ASP A 126 12.21 2.46 10.56
CA ASP A 126 13.37 2.91 9.79
C ASP A 126 13.71 2.01 8.59
N ALA A 127 13.09 0.81 8.49
CA ALA A 127 13.32 -0.10 7.37
C ALA A 127 13.04 0.52 5.99
N LYS A 128 11.84 1.11 5.81
CA LYS A 128 11.46 1.77 4.54
C LYS A 128 12.32 3.01 4.23
N PRO A 129 12.60 3.92 5.19
CA PRO A 129 13.56 5.00 4.97
C PRO A 129 14.93 4.52 4.43
N HIS A 130 15.49 3.44 4.98
CA HIS A 130 16.75 2.88 4.48
C HIS A 130 16.64 2.38 3.03
N ILE A 131 15.56 1.65 2.70
CA ILE A 131 15.33 1.16 1.33
C ILE A 131 15.15 2.34 0.35
N GLU A 132 14.38 3.35 0.73
CA GLU A 132 14.20 4.54 -0.11
C GLU A 132 15.52 5.30 -0.33
N ALA A 133 16.34 5.43 0.70
CA ALA A 133 17.65 6.10 0.59
C ALA A 133 18.56 5.35 -0.39
N HIS A 134 18.59 4.01 -0.32
CA HIS A 134 19.33 3.18 -1.26
C HIS A 134 18.83 3.31 -2.70
N ILE A 135 17.51 3.21 -2.92
CA ILE A 135 16.89 3.32 -4.24
C ILE A 135 17.25 4.65 -4.93
N ARG A 136 17.35 5.75 -4.18
CA ARG A 136 17.72 7.07 -4.73
C ARG A 136 19.16 7.16 -5.22
N GLN A 137 20.04 6.24 -4.81
CA GLN A 137 21.45 6.20 -5.23
C GLN A 137 21.67 5.36 -6.50
N LEU A 138 20.67 4.59 -6.93
CA LEU A 138 20.79 3.71 -8.09
C LEU A 138 20.64 4.50 -9.40
N ASP A 139 21.45 4.13 -10.40
CA ASP A 139 21.35 4.68 -11.76
C ASP A 139 20.20 4.02 -12.54
N MET A 140 18.98 4.30 -12.12
CA MET A 140 17.75 3.76 -12.70
C MET A 140 16.60 4.75 -12.47
N THR A 141 15.66 4.86 -13.42
CA THR A 141 14.46 5.66 -13.17
C THR A 141 13.60 5.00 -12.10
N THR A 142 13.37 5.69 -10.99
CA THR A 142 12.60 5.19 -9.85
C THR A 142 11.40 6.07 -9.55
N THR A 143 10.35 5.51 -8.98
CA THR A 143 9.27 6.26 -8.33
C THR A 143 8.97 5.62 -7.00
N ILE A 144 8.88 6.42 -5.94
CA ILE A 144 8.50 5.94 -4.62
C ILE A 144 7.05 6.37 -4.38
N ILE A 145 6.18 5.43 -4.09
CA ILE A 145 4.84 5.73 -3.61
C ILE A 145 4.77 5.49 -2.11
N ARG A 146 4.10 6.39 -1.40
CA ARG A 146 3.87 6.35 0.04
C ARG A 146 2.36 6.38 0.28
N PRO A 147 1.69 5.22 0.22
CA PRO A 147 0.28 5.14 0.59
C PRO A 147 0.04 5.64 2.02
N MET A 148 -1.09 6.34 2.21
CA MET A 148 -1.62 6.64 3.54
C MET A 148 -2.24 5.38 4.17
N ILE A 149 -2.97 5.55 5.28
CA ILE A 149 -3.59 4.43 6.01
C ILE A 149 -4.60 3.73 5.08
N PHE A 150 -4.55 2.41 5.04
CA PHE A 150 -5.48 1.67 4.18
C PHE A 150 -6.89 1.69 4.74
N MET A 151 -7.89 1.92 3.89
CA MET A 151 -9.31 1.81 4.29
C MET A 151 -9.60 0.42 4.90
N GLU A 152 -8.96 -0.62 4.37
CA GLU A 152 -9.01 -2.00 4.84
C GLU A 152 -8.51 -2.19 6.27
N MET A 153 -7.75 -1.23 6.84
CA MET A 153 -7.31 -1.31 8.24
C MET A 153 -8.43 -0.95 9.20
N LEU A 154 -9.35 -0.06 8.81
CA LEU A 154 -10.43 0.40 9.68
C LEU A 154 -11.51 -0.66 9.92
N VAL A 155 -11.55 -1.71 9.10
CA VAL A 155 -12.48 -2.84 9.20
C VAL A 155 -11.78 -4.14 9.60
N ARG A 156 -10.60 -4.05 10.24
CA ARG A 156 -9.98 -5.24 10.83
C ARG A 156 -10.63 -5.56 12.18
N PRO A 157 -10.65 -6.84 12.58
CA PRO A 157 -10.96 -7.21 13.95
C PRO A 157 -10.08 -6.44 14.96
N GLY A 158 -10.64 -6.13 16.14
CA GLY A 158 -9.92 -5.45 17.22
C GLY A 158 -10.07 -3.92 17.27
N PHE A 159 -10.78 -3.31 16.31
CA PHE A 159 -11.12 -1.88 16.34
C PHE A 159 -12.51 -1.58 16.93
N GLY A 160 -13.24 -2.60 17.39
CA GLY A 160 -14.48 -2.48 18.15
C GLY A 160 -15.77 -2.42 17.33
N LEU A 161 -15.71 -2.59 16.00
CA LEU A 161 -16.89 -2.48 15.12
C LEU A 161 -17.95 -3.54 15.46
N ASP A 162 -17.52 -4.73 15.88
CA ASP A 162 -18.35 -5.81 16.38
C ASP A 162 -19.09 -5.42 17.67
N GLU A 163 -18.50 -4.52 18.46
CA GLU A 163 -19.07 -3.96 19.68
C GLU A 163 -19.86 -2.65 19.44
N GLY A 164 -20.04 -2.24 18.18
CA GLY A 164 -20.79 -1.01 17.85
C GLY A 164 -20.01 0.29 18.07
N ARG A 165 -18.68 0.24 18.07
CA ARG A 165 -17.82 1.42 18.14
C ARG A 165 -16.63 1.34 17.18
N LEU A 166 -15.95 2.44 16.93
CA LEU A 166 -14.67 2.51 16.25
C LEU A 166 -13.66 3.15 17.19
N VAL A 167 -12.67 2.39 17.64
CA VAL A 167 -11.59 2.90 18.47
C VAL A 167 -10.42 3.35 17.59
N SER A 168 -9.89 4.55 17.80
CA SER A 168 -8.87 5.17 16.95
C SER A 168 -7.78 5.88 17.76
N LEU A 169 -6.68 6.26 17.09
CA LEU A 169 -5.52 6.92 17.68
C LEU A 169 -5.69 8.44 17.81
N ILE A 170 -6.59 9.03 17.04
CA ILE A 170 -6.77 10.50 16.96
C ILE A 170 -8.10 10.96 17.54
N ARG A 171 -8.16 12.25 17.89
CA ARG A 171 -9.38 12.87 18.41
C ARG A 171 -10.48 12.95 17.33
N PRO A 172 -11.78 13.00 17.71
CA PRO A 172 -12.88 12.99 16.76
C PRO A 172 -12.87 14.14 15.74
N ASP A 173 -12.32 15.30 16.12
CA ASP A 173 -12.20 16.51 15.30
C ASP A 173 -10.98 16.52 14.37
N HIS A 174 -10.06 15.56 14.55
CA HIS A 174 -8.85 15.46 13.74
C HIS A 174 -9.10 14.56 12.52
N SER A 175 -8.52 14.90 11.38
CA SER A 175 -8.67 14.13 10.13
C SER A 175 -7.55 13.13 9.88
N ILE A 176 -7.90 11.90 9.48
CA ILE A 176 -6.96 10.97 8.84
C ILE A 176 -7.13 10.98 7.33
N GLN A 177 -6.06 10.61 6.64
CA GLN A 177 -6.07 10.38 5.20
C GLN A 177 -6.01 8.89 4.92
N LEU A 178 -6.88 8.44 4.02
CA LEU A 178 -7.09 7.03 3.74
C LEU A 178 -6.78 6.71 2.29
N THR A 179 -6.26 5.53 2.04
CA THR A 179 -6.01 5.00 0.70
C THR A 179 -6.78 3.70 0.54
N ALA A 180 -7.63 3.58 -0.47
CA ALA A 180 -8.18 2.29 -0.86
C ALA A 180 -7.04 1.46 -1.49
N VAL A 181 -6.86 0.19 -1.08
CA VAL A 181 -5.84 -0.68 -1.71
C VAL A 181 -6.04 -0.77 -3.23
N GLU A 182 -7.29 -0.71 -3.69
CA GLU A 182 -7.59 -0.67 -5.13
C GLU A 182 -6.99 0.55 -5.83
N ASP A 183 -7.03 1.73 -5.21
CA ASP A 183 -6.47 2.94 -5.81
C ASP A 183 -4.95 2.88 -5.88
N ILE A 184 -4.27 2.17 -4.97
CA ILE A 184 -2.82 1.94 -5.09
C ILE A 184 -2.48 1.31 -6.45
N GLY A 185 -3.28 0.33 -6.89
CA GLY A 185 -3.12 -0.28 -8.20
C GLY A 185 -3.30 0.72 -9.34
N ARG A 186 -4.34 1.55 -9.26
CA ARG A 186 -4.64 2.58 -10.28
C ARG A 186 -3.56 3.65 -10.35
N PHE A 187 -3.06 4.12 -9.20
CA PHE A 187 -1.93 5.05 -9.13
C PHE A 187 -0.67 4.44 -9.75
N VAL A 188 -0.33 3.19 -9.41
CA VAL A 188 0.86 2.53 -9.98
C VAL A 188 0.73 2.34 -11.50
N ALA A 189 -0.46 1.96 -11.99
CA ALA A 189 -0.69 1.86 -13.43
C ALA A 189 -0.51 3.22 -14.14
N ALA A 190 -1.00 4.32 -13.54
CA ALA A 190 -0.78 5.68 -14.04
C ALA A 190 0.71 6.08 -13.99
N VAL A 191 1.43 5.68 -12.94
CA VAL A 191 2.88 5.92 -12.80
C VAL A 191 3.66 5.26 -13.94
N PHE A 192 3.36 4.00 -14.27
CA PHE A 192 4.01 3.31 -15.39
C PHE A 192 3.60 3.88 -16.76
N ALA A 193 2.38 4.40 -16.88
CA ALA A 193 1.88 5.00 -18.12
C ALA A 193 2.53 6.36 -18.43
N ASP A 194 3.02 7.09 -17.42
CA ASP A 194 3.65 8.40 -17.57
C ASP A 194 4.99 8.49 -16.79
N LYS A 195 5.95 7.68 -17.23
CA LYS A 195 7.33 7.71 -16.72
C LYS A 195 7.93 9.12 -16.72
N SER A 196 7.57 9.97 -17.69
CA SER A 196 8.11 11.33 -17.80
C SER A 196 7.70 12.23 -16.65
N ARG A 197 6.45 12.11 -16.20
CA ARG A 197 5.90 12.88 -15.07
C ARG A 197 6.35 12.34 -13.72
N PHE A 198 6.51 11.02 -13.60
CA PHE A 198 6.68 10.37 -12.29
C PHE A 198 8.08 9.82 -12.03
N GLY A 199 8.95 9.76 -13.03
CA GLY A 199 10.35 9.36 -12.85
C GLY A 199 11.09 10.31 -11.90
N GLY A 200 11.73 9.76 -10.88
CA GLY A 200 12.39 10.49 -9.79
C GLY A 200 11.44 10.99 -8.69
N ALA A 201 10.13 10.83 -8.84
CA ALA A 201 9.17 11.36 -7.87
C ALA A 201 9.04 10.47 -6.62
N THR A 202 8.77 11.12 -5.48
CA THR A 202 8.22 10.49 -4.27
C THR A 202 6.84 11.05 -4.02
N LEU A 203 5.80 10.21 -3.97
CA LEU A 203 4.40 10.63 -3.91
C LEU A 203 3.72 10.03 -2.69
N LYS A 204 3.15 10.88 -1.83
CA LYS A 204 2.11 10.42 -0.89
C LYS A 204 0.79 10.29 -1.65
N ILE A 205 0.10 9.16 -1.49
CA ILE A 205 -1.15 8.88 -2.20
C ILE A 205 -2.30 8.63 -1.23
N ALA A 206 -3.39 9.33 -1.43
CA ALA A 206 -4.62 9.23 -0.63
C ALA A 206 -5.84 9.18 -1.55
N SER A 207 -6.83 8.41 -1.13
CA SER A 207 -8.14 8.29 -1.77
C SER A 207 -9.17 9.22 -1.14
N ASP A 208 -9.07 9.45 0.17
CA ASP A 208 -10.02 10.28 0.90
C ASP A 208 -9.39 10.88 2.17
N ARG A 209 -10.08 11.84 2.79
CA ARG A 209 -9.72 12.44 4.07
C ARG A 209 -10.97 12.66 4.91
N LEU A 210 -10.99 12.07 6.10
CA LEU A 210 -12.14 12.13 7.02
C LEU A 210 -11.67 12.40 8.45
N THR A 211 -12.44 13.21 9.17
CA THR A 211 -12.39 13.34 10.62
C THR A 211 -12.94 12.10 11.32
N GLY A 212 -12.61 11.92 12.60
CA GLY A 212 -13.21 10.87 13.41
C GLY A 212 -14.74 10.94 13.44
N GLY A 213 -15.31 12.14 13.56
CA GLY A 213 -16.76 12.35 13.46
C GLY A 213 -17.34 11.96 12.09
N GLU A 214 -16.65 12.26 10.99
CA GLU A 214 -17.09 11.83 9.66
C GLU A 214 -16.99 10.31 9.46
N LEU A 215 -16.00 9.66 10.07
CA LEU A 215 -15.89 8.20 10.11
C LEU A 215 -17.06 7.59 10.89
N GLU A 216 -17.42 8.15 12.06
CA GLU A 216 -18.57 7.74 12.85
C GLU A 216 -19.85 7.69 12.00
N VAL A 217 -20.12 8.77 11.28
CA VAL A 217 -21.28 8.90 10.40
C VAL A 217 -21.20 7.89 9.25
N ALA A 218 -20.05 7.80 8.57
CA ALA A 218 -19.89 6.90 7.42
C ALA A 218 -20.08 5.43 7.80
N PHE A 219 -19.54 5.00 8.95
CA PHE A 219 -19.75 3.65 9.46
C PHE A 219 -21.19 3.42 9.91
N SER A 220 -21.79 4.37 10.62
CA SER A 220 -23.17 4.25 11.10
C SER A 220 -24.17 4.07 9.94
N GLU A 221 -24.02 4.87 8.89
CA GLU A 221 -24.82 4.74 7.67
C GLU A 221 -24.61 3.38 6.98
N ALA A 222 -23.36 2.96 6.81
CA ALA A 222 -23.05 1.71 6.11
C ALA A 222 -23.52 0.46 6.90
N ALA A 223 -23.45 0.51 8.23
CA ALA A 223 -23.89 -0.55 9.13
C ALA A 223 -25.42 -0.58 9.32
N GLY A 224 -26.12 0.52 9.04
CA GLY A 224 -27.56 0.66 9.31
C GLY A 224 -27.90 0.73 10.81
N ARG A 225 -26.91 0.98 11.67
CA ARG A 225 -27.03 1.15 13.12
C ARG A 225 -25.96 2.11 13.62
N SER A 226 -26.15 2.69 14.81
CA SER A 226 -25.14 3.57 15.41
C SER A 226 -23.82 2.83 15.62
N ILE A 227 -22.73 3.41 15.14
CA ILE A 227 -21.35 3.05 15.45
C ILE A 227 -20.71 4.29 16.05
N THR A 228 -20.36 4.28 17.34
CA THR A 228 -19.75 5.45 18.00
C THR A 228 -18.26 5.54 17.71
N TYR A 229 -17.69 6.75 17.70
CA TYR A 229 -16.25 6.94 17.57
C TYR A 229 -15.62 7.19 18.93
N GLU A 230 -14.56 6.45 19.23
CA GLU A 230 -13.78 6.58 20.46
C GLU A 230 -12.30 6.72 20.13
N ARG A 231 -11.59 7.51 20.93
CA ARG A 231 -10.14 7.55 20.90
C ARG A 231 -9.59 6.69 22.02
N PHE A 232 -8.48 5.99 21.78
CA PHE A 232 -7.70 5.41 22.86
C PHE A 232 -7.39 6.45 23.95
N PRO A 233 -7.57 6.09 25.23
CA PRO A 233 -7.10 6.89 26.36
C PRO A 233 -5.59 7.19 26.29
N ASP A 234 -5.17 8.33 26.83
CA ASP A 234 -3.75 8.75 26.75
C ASP A 234 -2.80 7.80 27.49
N ASP A 235 -3.25 7.16 28.57
CA ASP A 235 -2.48 6.15 29.31
C ASP A 235 -2.29 4.86 28.49
N VAL A 236 -3.31 4.43 27.74
CA VAL A 236 -3.22 3.29 26.81
C VAL A 236 -2.22 3.59 25.69
N LEU A 237 -2.26 4.80 25.13
CA LEU A 237 -1.30 5.20 24.11
C LEU A 237 0.12 5.28 24.68
N ALA A 238 0.30 5.86 25.87
CA ALA A 238 1.60 5.99 26.52
C ALA A 238 2.21 4.63 26.94
N ALA A 239 1.37 3.65 27.26
CA ALA A 239 1.82 2.31 27.65
C ALA A 239 2.37 1.48 26.47
N ASN A 240 2.15 1.91 25.22
CA ASN A 240 2.61 1.20 24.03
C ASN A 240 3.35 2.16 23.10
N ALA A 241 4.68 1.99 23.01
CA ALA A 241 5.55 2.85 22.20
C ALA A 241 5.13 2.92 20.72
N ASP A 242 4.59 1.83 20.18
CA ASP A 242 4.13 1.75 18.81
C ASP A 242 2.87 2.59 18.58
N LEU A 243 1.90 2.49 19.49
CA LEU A 243 0.67 3.29 19.45
C LEU A 243 0.97 4.77 19.70
N ALA A 244 1.83 5.10 20.67
CA ALA A 244 2.28 6.47 20.92
C ALA A 244 2.93 7.09 19.68
N HIS A 245 3.84 6.36 19.02
CA HIS A 245 4.49 6.84 17.80
C HIS A 245 3.48 7.07 16.67
N MET A 246 2.57 6.11 16.43
CA MET A 246 1.56 6.24 15.37
C MET A 246 0.59 7.40 15.64
N ALA A 247 0.13 7.56 16.88
CA ALA A 247 -0.72 8.68 17.28
C ALA A 247 -0.02 10.02 17.07
N LYS A 248 1.25 10.15 17.48
CA LYS A 248 2.05 11.36 17.23
C LYS A 248 2.23 11.62 15.73
N SER A 249 2.52 10.58 14.95
CA SER A 249 2.72 10.70 13.50
C SER A 249 1.47 11.18 12.77
N LEU A 250 0.30 10.74 13.22
CA LEU A 250 -1.00 11.15 12.71
C LEU A 250 -1.36 12.61 13.03
N VAL A 251 -0.91 13.13 14.17
CA VAL A 251 -1.26 14.49 14.63
C VAL A 251 -0.28 15.54 14.14
N ASP A 252 1.02 15.31 14.33
CA ASP A 252 2.08 16.30 14.08
C ASP A 252 3.28 15.74 13.29
N GLY A 253 3.11 14.58 12.65
CA GLY A 253 4.19 13.91 11.93
C GLY A 253 3.88 13.62 10.46
N PRO A 254 4.63 12.69 9.84
CA PRO A 254 4.52 12.42 8.40
C PRO A 254 3.12 12.02 7.94
N LEU A 255 2.30 11.40 8.79
CA LEU A 255 0.93 11.03 8.42
C LEU A 255 -0.06 12.21 8.46
N ALA A 256 0.29 13.31 9.15
CA ALA A 256 -0.49 14.54 9.19
C ALA A 256 -0.29 15.42 7.93
N GLU A 257 0.77 15.18 7.15
CA GLU A 257 1.05 15.94 5.92
C GLU A 257 -0.06 15.75 4.88
N LEU A 258 -0.75 16.84 4.56
CA LEU A 258 -1.93 16.82 3.70
C LEU A 258 -1.57 16.50 2.24
N VAL A 259 -2.20 15.46 1.70
CA VAL A 259 -2.19 15.09 0.29
C VAL A 259 -3.27 15.88 -0.45
N ASP A 260 -2.90 16.49 -1.57
CA ASP A 260 -3.87 17.18 -2.42
C ASP A 260 -4.75 16.18 -3.18
N LEU A 261 -5.98 15.99 -2.71
CA LEU A 261 -6.95 15.08 -3.33
C LEU A 261 -7.39 15.54 -4.74
N LYS A 262 -7.18 16.79 -5.14
CA LYS A 262 -7.43 17.22 -6.53
C LYS A 262 -6.37 16.63 -7.44
N VAL A 263 -5.10 16.74 -7.06
CA VAL A 263 -4.00 16.10 -7.79
C VAL A 263 -4.17 14.58 -7.82
N MET A 264 -4.62 13.97 -6.72
CA MET A 264 -4.92 12.53 -6.70
C MET A 264 -5.98 12.13 -7.73
N ARG A 265 -7.04 12.94 -7.90
CA ARG A 265 -8.06 12.72 -8.94
C ARG A 265 -7.55 12.96 -10.35
N GLU A 266 -6.58 13.85 -10.55
CA GLU A 266 -5.93 14.02 -11.86
C GLU A 266 -5.11 12.79 -12.25
N ILE A 267 -4.46 12.14 -11.28
CA ILE A 267 -3.66 10.92 -11.52
C ILE A 267 -4.58 9.69 -11.66
N ASN A 268 -5.63 9.61 -10.83
CA ASN A 268 -6.61 8.54 -10.81
C ASN A 268 -8.04 9.14 -10.82
N PRO A 269 -8.66 9.32 -12.00
CA PRO A 269 -10.01 9.89 -12.10
C PRO A 269 -11.09 9.10 -11.38
N ASP A 270 -10.87 7.81 -11.16
CA ASP A 270 -11.79 6.89 -10.46
C ASP A 270 -11.49 6.81 -8.94
N LEU A 271 -10.81 7.82 -8.38
CA LEU A 271 -10.42 7.88 -6.96
C LEU A 271 -11.60 7.55 -6.05
N LEU A 272 -11.44 6.56 -5.16
CA LEU A 272 -12.56 5.96 -4.44
C LEU A 272 -12.78 6.62 -3.08
N PRO A 273 -13.88 7.38 -2.87
CA PRO A 273 -14.19 7.92 -1.56
C PRO A 273 -14.53 6.81 -0.57
N PHE A 274 -14.31 7.04 0.72
CA PHE A 274 -14.48 6.04 1.77
C PHE A 274 -15.90 5.48 1.84
N ARG A 275 -16.92 6.35 1.71
CA ARG A 275 -18.34 5.93 1.69
C ARG A 275 -18.64 5.01 0.50
N SER A 276 -18.12 5.34 -0.68
CA SER A 276 -18.26 4.48 -1.87
C SER A 276 -17.52 3.17 -1.71
N TRP A 277 -16.35 3.18 -1.05
CA TRP A 277 -15.63 1.96 -0.73
C TRP A 277 -16.43 1.06 0.23
N LEU A 278 -17.03 1.61 1.30
CA LEU A 278 -17.89 0.87 2.24
C LEU A 278 -19.13 0.26 1.54
N ALA A 279 -19.72 0.98 0.58
CA ALA A 279 -20.86 0.51 -0.19
C ALA A 279 -20.49 -0.54 -1.26
N GLY A 280 -19.23 -0.56 -1.70
CA GLY A 280 -18.72 -1.42 -2.75
C GLY A 280 -17.71 -2.45 -2.25
N ASN A 281 -16.44 -2.26 -2.61
CA ASN A 281 -15.38 -3.26 -2.40
C ASN A 281 -15.07 -3.55 -0.93
N GLY A 282 -15.28 -2.58 -0.04
CA GLY A 282 -15.15 -2.73 1.40
C GLY A 282 -16.34 -3.44 2.05
N ARG A 283 -17.47 -3.62 1.34
CA ARG A 283 -18.73 -4.07 1.95
C ARG A 283 -18.61 -5.42 2.64
N LYS A 284 -18.02 -6.41 1.96
CA LYS A 284 -17.83 -7.76 2.55
C LYS A 284 -16.91 -7.74 3.78
N LEU A 285 -15.90 -6.86 3.79
CA LEU A 285 -14.99 -6.72 4.93
C LEU A 285 -15.69 -6.03 6.10
N LEU A 286 -16.48 -5.00 5.83
CA LEU A 286 -17.32 -4.35 6.83
C LEU A 286 -18.32 -5.34 7.43
N ASP A 287 -19.06 -6.08 6.60
CA ASP A 287 -20.06 -7.05 7.08
C ASP A 287 -19.42 -8.10 8.00
N ALA A 288 -18.22 -8.57 7.67
CA ALA A 288 -17.45 -9.47 8.53
C ALA A 288 -16.99 -8.80 9.85
N ALA A 289 -16.56 -7.54 9.78
CA ALA A 289 -16.09 -6.78 10.96
C ALA A 289 -17.22 -6.40 11.92
N LEU A 290 -18.47 -6.35 11.45
CA LEU A 290 -19.65 -6.06 12.26
C LEU A 290 -20.21 -7.31 12.97
N GLN A 291 -19.74 -8.51 12.61
CA GLN A 291 -20.16 -9.74 13.29
C GLN A 291 -19.44 -9.87 14.64
N PRO A 292 -20.15 -10.26 15.71
CA PRO A 292 -19.52 -10.55 17.00
C PRO A 292 -18.39 -11.56 16.84
N SER A 293 -17.24 -11.27 17.45
CA SER A 293 -16.16 -12.24 17.57
C SER A 293 -16.67 -13.51 18.28
N ALA A 294 -16.52 -14.67 17.63
CA ALA A 294 -16.96 -15.98 18.15
C ALA A 294 -16.07 -16.49 19.28
#